data_AF-A0A7W0HRS6-F1
#
_entry.id   AF-A0A7W0HRS6-F1
#
_cell.length_a   1.000
_cell.length_b   1.000
_cell.length_c   1.000
_cell.angle_alpha   90.00
_cell.angle_beta   90.00
_cell.angle_gamma   90.00
#
_symmetry.space_group_name_H-M   'P 1'
#
loop_
_entity.id
_entity.type
_entity.pdbx_description
1 polymer ?
#
loop_
_entity_poly.entity_id
_entity_poly.type
_entity_poly.pdbx_seq_one_letter_code
_entity_poly.pdbx_strand_id
1 'polypeptide(L)'
;MLRIGCFKGWAGFASVDVLAAEWSVLSMELLAACLAARVRLLVDAAGTPRARCAETVKRIGGRAAYVSDGPARARPLAEALTRRMDVVVTGPVEEAAPAAAGIWHYGWRPGRLQELAGAAAAGLVLAESPTPLVVELLRDGTSTISKPDDAPGEVRAEEVRACLTGTFTTPDIVVDLAAVRVSQTGHDRVRLEPPTGRRPPPREQRQMLIIDGAAYEVRV
;
A
#
# COMPACT_ATOMS: atom_id res chain seq x y z
N MET A 1 -6.70 13.11 -5.70
CA MET A 1 -6.39 12.51 -4.39
C MET A 1 -6.58 11.02 -4.54
N LEU A 2 -5.64 10.23 -4.06
CA LEU A 2 -5.66 8.78 -4.19
C LEU A 2 -6.08 8.16 -2.86
N ARG A 3 -7.05 7.25 -2.87
CA ARG A 3 -7.56 6.59 -1.67
C ARG A 3 -7.01 5.17 -1.61
N ILE A 4 -6.22 4.87 -0.58
CA ILE A 4 -5.65 3.54 -0.34
C ILE A 4 -6.29 2.96 0.93
N GLY A 5 -7.04 1.87 0.79
CA GLY A 5 -7.57 1.12 1.93
C GLY A 5 -6.59 0.06 2.42
N CYS A 6 -6.63 -0.25 3.71
CA CYS A 6 -6.03 -1.44 4.31
C CYS A 6 -7.07 -2.11 5.20
N PHE A 7 -7.56 -3.28 4.81
CA PHE A 7 -8.63 -3.97 5.54
C PHE A 7 -8.07 -5.20 6.27
N LYS A 8 -8.01 -5.11 7.59
CA LYS A 8 -7.57 -6.18 8.48
C LYS A 8 -8.77 -6.72 9.26
N GLY A 9 -9.07 -8.01 9.08
CA GLY A 9 -10.18 -8.68 9.79
C GLY A 9 -11.57 -8.07 9.57
N TRP A 10 -11.76 -7.24 8.53
CA TRP A 10 -13.02 -6.57 8.22
C TRP A 10 -13.49 -6.94 6.82
N ALA A 11 -14.68 -7.52 6.74
CA ALA A 11 -15.28 -8.01 5.50
C ALA A 11 -16.12 -6.95 4.76
N GLY A 12 -16.03 -5.68 5.18
CA GLY A 12 -16.73 -4.57 4.54
C GLY A 12 -16.03 -4.06 3.28
N PHE A 13 -16.62 -3.04 2.67
CA PHE A 13 -16.08 -2.36 1.50
C PHE A 13 -16.09 -0.85 1.74
N ALA A 14 -15.04 -0.16 1.28
CA ALA A 14 -15.00 1.30 1.24
C ALA A 14 -14.61 1.74 -0.16
N SER A 15 -15.11 2.91 -0.57
CA SER A 15 -14.73 3.50 -1.86
C SER A 15 -13.25 3.91 -1.82
N VAL A 16 -12.38 3.10 -2.41
CA VAL A 16 -10.93 3.29 -2.50
C VAL A 16 -10.43 2.99 -3.92
N ASP A 17 -9.30 3.58 -4.31
CA ASP A 17 -8.68 3.34 -5.62
C ASP A 17 -7.74 2.12 -5.59
N VAL A 18 -7.07 1.93 -4.45
CA VAL A 18 -6.16 0.82 -4.16
C VAL A 18 -6.56 0.19 -2.83
N LEU A 19 -6.57 -1.14 -2.75
CA LEU A 19 -6.81 -1.88 -1.52
C LEU A 19 -5.63 -2.81 -1.23
N ALA A 20 -4.98 -2.59 -0.09
CA ALA A 20 -4.06 -3.52 0.54
C ALA A 20 -4.84 -4.49 1.43
N ALA A 21 -4.64 -5.78 1.25
CA ALA A 21 -5.34 -6.80 2.04
C ALA A 21 -4.53 -8.09 2.13
N GLU A 22 -4.82 -8.89 3.15
CA GLU A 22 -4.39 -10.28 3.19
C GLU A 22 -5.29 -11.15 2.30
N TRP A 23 -4.73 -12.18 1.69
CA TRP A 23 -5.49 -13.11 0.86
C TRP A 23 -6.61 -13.80 1.63
N SER A 24 -6.38 -14.10 2.91
CA SER A 24 -7.33 -14.77 3.82
C SER A 24 -8.62 -13.97 4.05
N VAL A 25 -8.57 -12.64 3.95
CA VAL A 25 -9.74 -11.76 4.17
C VAL A 25 -10.53 -11.47 2.88
N LEU A 26 -9.99 -11.83 1.72
CA LEU A 26 -10.64 -11.60 0.42
C LEU A 26 -11.55 -12.77 0.05
N SER A 27 -12.83 -12.67 0.39
CA SER A 27 -13.85 -13.57 -0.16
C SER A 27 -13.95 -13.43 -1.68
N MET A 28 -14.47 -14.44 -2.36
CA MET A 28 -14.69 -14.37 -3.82
C MET A 28 -15.64 -13.23 -4.21
N GLU A 29 -16.65 -12.96 -3.37
CA GLU A 29 -17.59 -11.86 -3.55
C GLU A 29 -16.89 -10.50 -3.42
N LEU A 30 -16.06 -10.32 -2.39
CA LEU A 30 -15.30 -9.07 -2.20
C LEU A 30 -14.30 -8.85 -3.33
N LEU A 31 -13.61 -9.91 -3.75
CA LEU A 31 -12.69 -9.87 -4.87
C LEU A 31 -13.41 -9.45 -6.17
N ALA A 32 -14.56 -10.06 -6.47
CA ALA A 32 -15.37 -9.70 -7.63
C ALA A 32 -15.90 -8.25 -7.55
N ALA A 33 -16.35 -7.82 -6.37
CA ALA A 33 -16.82 -6.45 -6.14
C ALA A 33 -15.70 -5.42 -6.37
N CYS A 34 -14.49 -5.69 -5.88
CA CYS A 34 -13.33 -4.84 -6.12
C CYS A 34 -13.01 -4.72 -7.62
N LEU A 35 -13.03 -5.84 -8.36
CA LEU A 35 -12.79 -5.83 -9.80
C LEU A 35 -13.87 -5.05 -10.56
N ALA A 36 -15.15 -5.24 -10.21
CA ALA A 36 -16.26 -4.52 -10.81
C ALA A 36 -16.17 -3.00 -10.56
N ALA A 37 -15.76 -2.60 -9.35
CA ALA A 37 -15.51 -1.22 -8.97
C ALA A 37 -14.16 -0.65 -9.49
N ARG A 38 -13.37 -1.45 -10.21
CA ARG A 38 -12.04 -1.10 -10.74
C ARG A 38 -11.00 -0.73 -9.67
N VAL A 39 -11.16 -1.26 -8.46
CA VAL A 39 -10.18 -1.15 -7.39
C VAL A 39 -8.95 -1.98 -7.75
N ARG A 40 -7.74 -1.44 -7.51
CA ARG A 40 -6.50 -2.19 -7.65
C ARG A 40 -6.14 -2.88 -6.34
N LEU A 41 -5.85 -4.17 -6.40
CA LEU A 41 -5.58 -4.97 -5.21
C LEU A 41 -4.08 -5.26 -5.08
N LEU A 42 -3.53 -4.96 -3.92
CA LEU A 42 -2.18 -5.32 -3.52
C LEU A 42 -2.30 -6.31 -2.36
N VAL A 43 -1.94 -7.57 -2.60
CA VAL A 43 -2.41 -8.67 -1.73
C VAL A 43 -1.24 -9.42 -1.11
N ASP A 44 -1.17 -9.45 0.21
CA ASP A 44 -0.31 -10.40 0.91
C ASP A 44 -0.90 -11.80 0.77
N ALA A 45 -0.14 -12.74 0.24
CA ALA A 45 -0.59 -14.11 0.06
C ALA A 45 -0.83 -14.86 1.38
N ALA A 46 -0.30 -14.38 2.51
CA ALA A 46 -0.55 -14.91 3.86
C ALA A 46 -0.40 -16.45 3.94
N GLY A 47 0.70 -16.97 3.40
CA GLY A 47 1.00 -18.42 3.37
C GLY A 47 0.35 -19.21 2.22
N THR A 48 -0.54 -18.60 1.44
CA THR A 48 -1.06 -19.20 0.20
C THR A 48 -0.01 -19.06 -0.91
N PRO A 49 0.21 -20.08 -1.77
CA PRO A 49 1.11 -19.93 -2.91
C PRO A 49 0.67 -18.77 -3.82
N ARG A 50 1.55 -17.78 -4.05
CA ARG A 50 1.23 -16.57 -4.82
C ARG A 50 0.68 -16.85 -6.22
N ALA A 51 1.23 -17.87 -6.88
CA ALA A 51 0.74 -18.34 -8.17
C ALA A 51 -0.71 -18.86 -8.09
N ARG A 52 -1.08 -19.57 -7.01
CA ARG A 52 -2.46 -20.06 -6.79
C ARG A 52 -3.43 -18.88 -6.62
N CYS A 53 -3.04 -17.87 -5.86
CA CYS A 53 -3.81 -16.63 -5.71
C CYS A 53 -4.07 -15.97 -7.07
N ALA A 54 -3.00 -15.78 -7.86
CA ALA A 54 -3.09 -15.19 -9.19
C ALA A 54 -3.99 -15.98 -10.14
N GLU A 55 -3.90 -17.31 -10.15
CA GLU A 55 -4.77 -18.18 -10.96
C GLU A 55 -6.25 -18.09 -10.55
N THR A 56 -6.55 -17.93 -9.26
CA THR A 56 -7.93 -17.70 -8.80
C THR A 56 -8.49 -16.39 -9.35
N VAL A 57 -7.71 -15.32 -9.33
CA VAL A 57 -8.11 -14.01 -9.90
C VAL A 57 -8.39 -14.13 -11.40
N LYS A 58 -7.55 -14.87 -12.15
CA LYS A 58 -7.75 -15.09 -13.59
C LYS A 58 -9.04 -15.86 -13.89
N ARG A 59 -9.38 -16.87 -13.08
CA ARG A 59 -10.62 -17.65 -13.26
C ARG A 59 -11.90 -16.83 -13.16
N ILE A 60 -11.87 -15.71 -12.43
CA ILE A 60 -13.00 -14.77 -12.34
C ILE A 60 -12.86 -13.58 -13.30
N GLY A 61 -11.94 -13.65 -14.27
CA GLY A 61 -11.77 -12.65 -15.32
C GLY A 61 -10.88 -11.45 -14.98
N GLY A 62 -10.19 -11.46 -13.83
CA GLY A 62 -9.24 -10.42 -13.45
C GLY A 62 -7.83 -10.67 -14.00
N ARG A 63 -7.03 -9.61 -14.18
CA ARG A 63 -5.61 -9.73 -14.51
C ARG A 63 -4.77 -9.72 -13.25
N ALA A 64 -3.90 -10.72 -13.11
CA ALA A 64 -3.08 -10.88 -11.92
C ALA A 64 -1.61 -11.04 -12.24
N ALA A 65 -0.78 -10.43 -11.39
CA ALA A 65 0.64 -10.67 -11.32
C ALA A 65 1.04 -11.06 -9.90
N TYR A 66 2.24 -11.59 -9.74
CA TYR A 66 2.79 -11.80 -8.41
C TYR A 66 4.30 -11.53 -8.37
N VAL A 67 4.78 -11.08 -7.21
CA VAL A 67 6.22 -10.94 -6.95
C VAL A 67 6.77 -12.27 -6.47
N SER A 68 8.00 -12.65 -6.83
CA SER A 68 8.59 -13.96 -6.52
C SER A 68 8.68 -14.27 -5.03
N ASP A 69 9.20 -13.34 -4.23
CA ASP A 69 9.60 -13.58 -2.85
C ASP A 69 9.69 -12.28 -2.02
N GLY A 70 9.80 -12.45 -0.69
CA GLY A 70 9.98 -11.37 0.27
C GLY A 70 8.74 -10.47 0.52
N PRO A 71 8.88 -9.48 1.41
CA PRO A 71 7.87 -8.43 1.59
C PRO A 71 7.76 -7.58 0.32
N ALA A 72 6.62 -6.92 0.17
CA ALA A 72 6.35 -6.11 -0.99
C ALA A 72 7.25 -4.87 -1.03
N ARG A 73 7.53 -4.39 -2.24
CA ARG A 73 8.27 -3.15 -2.47
C ARG A 73 7.54 -2.28 -3.47
N ALA A 74 7.65 -0.97 -3.32
CA ALA A 74 6.81 -0.03 -4.05
C ALA A 74 6.94 -0.16 -5.58
N ARG A 75 8.16 -0.31 -6.09
CA ARG A 75 8.41 -0.30 -7.55
C ARG A 75 7.85 -1.51 -8.30
N PRO A 76 8.08 -2.78 -7.89
CA PRO A 76 7.47 -3.94 -8.56
C PRO A 76 5.94 -3.87 -8.57
N LEU A 77 5.32 -3.41 -7.47
CA LEU A 77 3.87 -3.22 -7.41
C LEU A 77 3.42 -2.13 -8.39
N ALA A 78 4.06 -0.96 -8.38
CA ALA A 78 3.73 0.13 -9.30
C ALA A 78 3.93 -0.24 -10.78
N GLU A 79 4.96 -1.03 -11.10
CA GLU A 79 5.21 -1.58 -12.43
C GLU A 79 4.07 -2.50 -12.86
N ALA A 80 3.62 -3.40 -12.00
CA ALA A 80 2.49 -4.28 -12.27
C ALA A 80 1.18 -3.49 -12.51
N LEU A 81 0.91 -2.48 -11.69
CA LEU A 81 -0.26 -1.60 -11.87
C LEU A 81 -0.18 -0.78 -13.16
N THR A 82 1.03 -0.34 -13.54
CA THR A 82 1.29 0.36 -14.82
C THR A 82 0.99 -0.55 -16.01
N ARG A 83 1.34 -1.84 -15.89
CA ARG A 83 0.99 -2.90 -16.84
C ARG A 83 -0.46 -3.37 -16.75
N ARG A 84 -1.31 -2.59 -16.06
CA ARG A 84 -2.76 -2.80 -15.93
C ARG A 84 -3.13 -4.09 -15.21
N MET A 85 -2.30 -4.61 -14.32
CA MET A 85 -2.73 -5.70 -13.45
C MET A 85 -3.81 -5.18 -12.49
N ASP A 86 -4.86 -5.98 -12.32
CA ASP A 86 -5.96 -5.66 -11.42
C ASP A 86 -5.61 -6.11 -9.98
N VAL A 87 -4.87 -7.23 -9.86
CA VAL A 87 -4.38 -7.78 -8.59
C VAL A 87 -2.88 -8.06 -8.65
N VAL A 88 -2.14 -7.67 -7.63
CA VAL A 88 -0.71 -7.97 -7.47
C VAL A 88 -0.50 -8.72 -6.16
N VAL A 89 -0.09 -9.99 -6.25
CA VAL A 89 0.10 -10.86 -5.08
C VAL A 89 1.57 -10.84 -4.64
N THR A 90 1.81 -10.70 -3.34
CA THR A 90 3.13 -10.48 -2.75
C THR A 90 3.19 -11.09 -1.33
N GLY A 91 4.20 -10.77 -0.53
CA GLY A 91 4.19 -10.93 0.93
C GLY A 91 3.58 -9.69 1.60
N PRO A 92 3.89 -9.40 2.87
CA PRO A 92 3.38 -8.23 3.59
C PRO A 92 3.50 -6.95 2.75
N VAL A 93 2.44 -6.14 2.71
CA VAL A 93 2.22 -5.16 1.61
C VAL A 93 1.80 -3.77 2.07
N GLU A 94 1.29 -3.64 3.28
CA GLU A 94 0.71 -2.44 3.86
C GLU A 94 1.68 -1.26 3.82
N GLU A 95 2.93 -1.48 4.22
CA GLU A 95 3.99 -0.45 4.19
C GLU A 95 4.29 0.07 2.78
N ALA A 96 4.27 -0.82 1.79
CA ALA A 96 4.63 -0.49 0.42
C ALA A 96 3.45 0.08 -0.39
N ALA A 97 2.22 -0.16 0.04
CA ALA A 97 1.02 0.14 -0.73
C ALA A 97 0.87 1.64 -1.06
N PRO A 98 1.00 2.60 -0.12
CA PRO A 98 0.89 4.02 -0.47
C PRO A 98 1.98 4.49 -1.44
N ALA A 99 3.21 3.99 -1.29
CA ALA A 99 4.32 4.38 -2.16
C ALA A 99 4.13 3.79 -3.58
N ALA A 100 3.73 2.51 -3.69
CA ALA A 100 3.38 1.89 -4.96
C ALA A 100 2.26 2.66 -5.68
N ALA A 101 1.21 3.00 -4.93
CA ALA A 101 0.05 3.72 -5.44
C ALA A 101 0.43 5.13 -5.92
N GLY A 102 1.27 5.86 -5.16
CA GLY A 102 1.78 7.17 -5.56
C GLY A 102 2.70 7.14 -6.79
N ILE A 103 3.58 6.14 -6.91
CA ILE A 103 4.41 5.94 -8.11
C ILE A 103 3.52 5.67 -9.33
N TRP A 104 2.56 4.75 -9.21
CA TRP A 104 1.66 4.38 -10.29
C TRP A 104 0.74 5.54 -10.74
N HIS A 105 0.10 6.21 -9.78
CA HIS A 105 -0.95 7.20 -10.07
C HIS A 105 -0.40 8.61 -10.32
N TYR A 106 0.58 9.05 -9.53
CA TYR A 106 1.17 10.39 -9.65
C TYR A 106 2.47 10.43 -10.47
N GLY A 107 3.04 9.26 -10.82
CA GLY A 107 4.29 9.19 -11.58
C GLY A 107 5.52 9.61 -10.78
N TRP A 108 5.49 9.42 -9.45
CA TRP A 108 6.63 9.77 -8.61
C TRP A 108 7.89 9.00 -9.01
N ARG A 109 8.99 9.74 -9.11
CA ARG A 109 10.32 9.20 -9.44
C ARG A 109 11.16 9.08 -8.15
N PRO A 110 12.26 8.30 -8.14
CA PRO A 110 13.12 8.14 -6.96
C PRO A 110 13.68 9.43 -6.32
N GLY A 111 13.62 10.57 -7.03
CA GLY A 111 14.02 11.88 -6.51
C GLY A 111 12.91 12.65 -5.76
N ARG A 112 11.68 12.15 -5.70
CA ARG A 112 10.54 12.80 -5.03
C ARG A 112 10.54 12.45 -3.54
N LEU A 113 11.57 12.94 -2.84
CA LEU A 113 11.92 12.47 -1.49
C LEU A 113 10.89 12.83 -0.42
N GLN A 114 10.19 13.96 -0.56
CA GLN A 114 9.14 14.34 0.38
C GLN A 114 7.88 13.49 0.16
N GLU A 115 7.54 13.26 -1.11
CA GLU A 115 6.40 12.44 -1.50
C GLU A 115 6.56 10.99 -1.05
N LEU A 116 7.72 10.40 -1.32
CA LEU A 116 8.07 9.05 -0.88
C LEU A 116 8.11 8.95 0.65
N ALA A 117 8.57 10.01 1.33
CA ALA A 117 8.58 10.04 2.80
C ALA A 117 7.17 10.02 3.39
N GLY A 118 6.24 10.80 2.81
CA GLY A 118 4.84 10.81 3.22
C GLY A 118 4.15 9.47 3.00
N ALA A 119 4.39 8.85 1.85
CA ALA A 119 3.86 7.53 1.57
C ALA A 119 4.44 6.44 2.50
N ALA A 120 5.73 6.50 2.82
CA ALA A 120 6.34 5.57 3.77
C ALA A 120 5.77 5.74 5.20
N ALA A 121 5.57 6.98 5.66
CA ALA A 121 4.94 7.25 6.96
C ALA A 121 3.49 6.73 7.00
N ALA A 122 2.70 7.00 5.96
CA ALA A 122 1.32 6.51 5.88
C ALA A 122 1.28 4.97 5.80
N GLY A 123 2.21 4.35 5.07
CA GLY A 123 2.32 2.89 4.97
C GLY A 123 2.62 2.24 6.31
N LEU A 124 3.51 2.82 7.12
CA LEU A 124 3.78 2.33 8.47
C LEU A 124 2.54 2.42 9.37
N VAL A 125 1.77 3.52 9.29
CA VAL A 125 0.52 3.66 10.03
C VAL A 125 -0.50 2.58 9.64
N LEU A 126 -0.59 2.25 8.35
CA LEU A 126 -1.42 1.12 7.89
C LEU A 126 -0.92 -0.23 8.44
N ALA A 127 0.38 -0.45 8.42
CA ALA A 127 1.00 -1.70 8.86
C ALA A 127 0.84 -1.94 10.36
N GLU A 128 0.97 -0.90 11.18
CA GLU A 128 0.89 -0.98 12.65
C GLU A 128 -0.56 -0.96 13.18
N SER A 129 -1.52 -0.45 12.40
CA SER A 129 -2.91 -0.40 12.84
C SER A 129 -3.56 -1.79 12.87
N PRO A 130 -4.26 -2.18 13.94
CA PRO A 130 -5.04 -3.43 13.99
C PRO A 130 -6.43 -3.29 13.34
N THR A 131 -6.87 -2.08 13.01
CA THR A 131 -8.20 -1.80 12.45
C THR A 131 -8.13 -1.32 11.01
N PRO A 132 -9.25 -1.41 10.25
CA PRO A 132 -9.28 -0.95 8.87
C PRO A 132 -9.05 0.55 8.77
N LEU A 133 -8.12 0.95 7.90
CA LEU A 133 -7.80 2.35 7.64
C LEU A 133 -7.92 2.69 6.17
N VAL A 134 -8.11 3.98 5.90
CA VAL A 134 -8.04 4.59 4.58
C VAL A 134 -7.04 5.73 4.63
N VAL A 135 -6.12 5.74 3.67
CA VAL A 135 -5.18 6.83 3.42
C VAL A 135 -5.66 7.61 2.21
N GLU A 136 -5.95 8.88 2.42
CA GLU A 136 -6.15 9.86 1.36
C GLU A 136 -4.81 10.53 1.04
N LEU A 137 -4.08 9.99 0.06
CA LEU A 137 -2.75 10.43 -0.33
C LEU A 137 -2.82 11.52 -1.40
N LEU A 138 -2.23 12.66 -1.11
CA LEU A 138 -2.10 13.78 -2.04
C LEU A 138 -0.79 13.67 -2.85
N ARG A 139 -0.75 14.40 -3.98
CA ARG A 139 0.38 14.36 -4.93
C ARG A 139 1.70 14.84 -4.33
N ASP A 140 1.65 15.64 -3.28
CA ASP A 140 2.80 16.20 -2.57
C ASP A 140 3.29 15.34 -1.39
N GLY A 141 2.68 14.17 -1.18
CA GLY A 141 3.00 13.26 -0.09
C GLY A 141 2.27 13.53 1.22
N THR A 142 1.53 14.64 1.33
CA THR A 142 0.64 14.83 2.48
C THR A 142 -0.51 13.83 2.43
N SER A 143 -1.00 13.41 3.59
CA SER A 143 -2.10 12.45 3.64
C SER A 143 -3.05 12.69 4.79
N THR A 144 -4.28 12.19 4.64
CA THR A 144 -5.19 12.00 5.77
C THR A 144 -5.41 10.52 6.02
N ILE A 145 -5.23 10.11 7.27
CA ILE A 145 -5.60 8.79 7.80
C ILE A 145 -7.02 8.90 8.35
N SER A 146 -7.89 8.01 7.90
CA SER A 146 -9.24 7.85 8.41
C SER A 146 -9.64 6.38 8.45
N LYS A 147 -10.88 6.10 8.85
CA LYS A 147 -11.50 4.76 8.76
C LYS A 147 -12.73 4.78 7.85
N PRO A 148 -13.16 3.62 7.32
CA PRO A 148 -14.49 3.48 6.72
C PRO A 148 -15.61 3.76 7.73
N ASP A 149 -16.77 4.22 7.26
CA ASP A 149 -17.87 4.73 8.10
C ASP A 149 -18.38 3.69 9.13
N ASP A 150 -18.33 2.39 8.80
CA ASP A 150 -18.76 1.28 9.68
C ASP A 150 -17.60 0.39 10.18
N ALA A 151 -16.35 0.79 9.93
CA ALA A 151 -15.20 0.05 10.44
C ALA A 151 -15.03 0.23 11.96
N PRO A 152 -14.62 -0.82 12.69
CA PRO A 152 -14.37 -0.73 14.12
C PRO A 152 -13.15 0.14 14.43
N GLY A 153 -13.07 0.60 15.67
CA GLY A 153 -11.98 1.43 16.18
C GLY A 153 -12.18 2.91 15.89
N GLU A 154 -11.20 3.68 16.35
CA GLU A 154 -11.12 5.13 16.19
C GLU A 154 -9.80 5.49 15.50
N VAL A 155 -9.72 6.71 14.96
CA VAL A 155 -8.46 7.23 14.41
C VAL A 155 -8.07 8.49 15.16
N ARG A 156 -7.18 8.32 16.15
CA ARG A 156 -6.68 9.41 16.99
C ARG A 156 -5.26 9.79 16.63
N ALA A 157 -4.96 11.09 16.68
CA ALA A 157 -3.65 11.63 16.38
C ALA A 157 -2.56 11.08 17.32
N GLU A 158 -2.91 10.77 18.57
CA GLU A 158 -1.99 10.17 19.55
C GLU A 158 -1.57 8.74 19.16
N GLU A 159 -2.51 7.92 18.69
CA GLU A 159 -2.26 6.55 18.23
C GLU A 159 -1.40 6.56 16.96
N VAL A 160 -1.77 7.41 15.99
CA VAL A 160 -0.97 7.60 14.76
C VAL A 160 0.44 8.11 15.08
N ARG A 161 0.57 9.05 16.02
CA ARG A 161 1.87 9.58 16.46
C ARG A 161 2.72 8.50 17.12
N ALA A 162 2.11 7.58 17.88
CA ALA A 162 2.82 6.51 18.59
C ALA A 162 3.50 5.52 17.63
N CYS A 163 2.93 5.26 16.45
CA CYS A 163 3.57 4.42 15.42
C CYS A 163 4.78 5.10 14.75
N LEU A 164 4.81 6.43 14.72
CA LEU A 164 5.77 7.19 13.91
C LEU A 164 7.06 7.50 14.69
N THR A 165 7.77 6.51 15.22
CA THR A 165 8.97 6.78 16.05
C THR A 165 10.28 6.47 15.34
N GLY A 166 11.32 7.27 15.60
CA GLY A 166 12.67 7.02 15.10
C GLY A 166 12.82 7.18 13.58
N THR A 167 13.74 6.41 12.99
CA THR A 167 14.03 6.42 11.55
C THR A 167 13.47 5.18 10.89
N PHE A 168 12.75 5.36 9.78
CA PHE A 168 12.24 4.28 8.95
C PHE A 168 12.94 4.27 7.60
N THR A 169 13.38 3.09 7.16
CA THR A 169 14.14 2.93 5.91
C THR A 169 13.45 1.91 5.03
N THR A 170 13.04 2.35 3.85
CA THR A 170 12.65 1.49 2.75
C THR A 170 13.75 1.47 1.68
N PRO A 171 13.66 0.63 0.65
CA PRO A 171 14.57 0.67 -0.50
C PRO A 171 14.55 2.02 -1.24
N ASP A 172 13.45 2.77 -1.13
CA ASP A 172 13.24 4.02 -1.85
C ASP A 172 13.55 5.28 -1.03
N ILE A 173 13.42 5.21 0.31
CA ILE A 173 13.52 6.39 1.16
C ILE A 173 13.97 6.07 2.59
N VAL A 174 14.71 6.99 3.20
CA VAL A 174 14.94 7.07 4.66
C VAL A 174 14.14 8.26 5.20
N VAL A 175 13.30 8.03 6.20
CA VAL A 175 12.43 9.05 6.80
C VAL A 175 12.70 9.13 8.29
N ASP A 176 12.88 10.36 8.79
CA ASP A 176 12.76 10.62 10.22
C ASP A 176 11.28 10.74 10.57
N LEU A 177 10.73 9.69 11.17
CA LEU A 177 9.32 9.62 11.52
C LEU A 177 8.96 10.61 12.63
N ALA A 178 9.91 10.92 13.53
CA ALA A 178 9.71 11.89 14.60
C ALA A 178 9.35 13.28 14.03
N ALA A 179 9.92 13.62 12.86
CA ALA A 179 9.70 14.90 12.17
C ALA A 179 8.40 14.97 11.35
N VAL A 180 7.63 13.87 11.23
CA VAL A 180 6.30 13.91 10.60
C VAL A 180 5.36 14.73 11.48
N ARG A 181 4.75 15.77 10.91
CA ARG A 181 3.73 16.56 11.62
C ARG A 181 2.41 15.81 11.56
N VAL A 182 1.84 15.56 12.74
CA VAL A 182 0.58 14.83 12.94
C VAL A 182 -0.44 15.80 13.55
N SER A 183 -1.63 15.90 12.97
CA SER A 183 -2.69 16.78 13.48
C SER A 183 -4.06 16.13 13.38
N GLN A 184 -4.86 16.22 14.45
CA GLN A 184 -6.27 15.84 14.41
C GLN A 184 -7.02 16.93 13.64
N THR A 185 -7.72 16.56 12.57
CA THR A 185 -8.45 17.50 11.69
C THR A 185 -9.96 17.28 11.70
N GLY A 186 -10.43 16.21 12.35
CA GLY A 186 -11.84 15.89 12.54
C GLY A 186 -12.01 14.60 13.33
N HIS A 187 -13.27 14.18 13.53
CA HIS A 187 -13.57 12.85 14.07
C HIS A 187 -13.00 11.79 13.12
N ASP A 188 -12.20 10.86 13.65
CA ASP A 188 -11.48 9.83 12.87
C ASP A 188 -10.68 10.36 11.67
N ARG A 189 -10.14 11.57 11.78
CA ARG A 189 -9.35 12.18 10.69
C ARG A 189 -8.06 12.78 11.21
N VAL A 190 -6.95 12.15 10.87
CA VAL A 190 -5.61 12.57 11.24
C VAL A 190 -4.83 12.94 9.99
N ARG A 191 -4.30 14.16 9.94
CA ARG A 191 -3.46 14.63 8.83
C ARG A 191 -1.99 14.40 9.15
N LEU A 192 -1.27 13.89 8.16
CA LEU A 192 0.18 13.72 8.14
C LEU A 192 0.81 14.68 7.14
N GLU A 193 1.80 15.44 7.59
CA GLU A 193 2.66 16.25 6.73
C GLU A 193 4.11 15.76 6.89
N PRO A 194 4.70 15.16 5.84
CA PRO A 194 6.01 14.56 5.96
C PRO A 194 7.13 15.60 5.97
N PRO A 195 8.27 15.27 6.60
CA PRO A 195 9.51 15.98 6.33
C PRO A 195 10.02 15.61 4.92
N THR A 196 11.02 16.32 4.43
CA THR A 196 11.79 15.82 3.28
C THR A 196 12.63 14.61 3.74
N GLY A 197 12.41 13.45 3.12
CA GLY A 197 13.22 12.25 3.38
C GLY A 197 14.62 12.34 2.77
N ARG A 198 15.43 11.30 3.00
CA ARG A 198 16.80 11.18 2.48
C ARG A 198 16.90 9.94 1.60
N ARG A 199 17.79 9.99 0.60
CA ARG A 199 18.07 8.80 -0.21
C ARG A 199 18.71 7.71 0.68
N PRO A 200 18.26 6.46 0.58
CA PRO A 200 18.96 5.36 1.23
C PRO A 200 20.34 5.16 0.58
N PRO A 201 21.29 4.53 1.30
CA PRO A 201 22.57 4.14 0.72
C PRO A 201 22.35 3.30 -0.55
N PRO A 202 23.19 3.46 -1.60
CA PRO A 202 23.08 2.66 -2.81
C PRO A 202 23.14 1.17 -2.48
N ARG A 203 22.11 0.42 -2.89
CA ARG A 203 22.06 -1.04 -2.81
C ARG A 203 21.49 -1.56 -4.11
N GLU A 204 22.14 -2.54 -4.71
CA GLU A 204 21.52 -3.27 -5.81
C GLU A 204 20.54 -4.28 -5.25
N GLN A 205 19.25 -3.95 -5.26
CA GLN A 205 18.17 -4.85 -4.90
C GLN A 205 17.25 -5.03 -6.09
N ARG A 206 16.73 -6.24 -6.26
CA ARG A 206 15.89 -6.65 -7.38
C ARG A 206 14.78 -7.56 -6.86
N GLN A 207 13.60 -7.46 -7.43
CA GLN A 207 12.50 -8.40 -7.23
C GLN A 207 11.96 -8.85 -8.58
N MET A 208 11.54 -10.10 -8.67
CA MET A 208 10.96 -10.64 -9.90
C MET A 208 9.46 -10.43 -9.90
N LEU A 209 8.96 -9.66 -10.86
CA LEU A 209 7.54 -9.54 -11.16
C LEU A 209 7.16 -10.61 -12.18
N ILE A 210 6.18 -11.44 -11.85
CA ILE A 210 5.73 -12.54 -12.71
C ILE A 210 4.34 -12.23 -13.25
N ILE A 211 4.21 -12.25 -14.57
CA ILE A 211 2.95 -12.00 -15.30
C ILE A 211 2.80 -13.11 -16.33
N ASP A 212 1.73 -13.89 -16.23
CA ASP A 212 1.43 -15.00 -17.15
C ASP A 212 2.61 -15.95 -17.38
N GLY A 213 3.34 -16.25 -16.30
CA GLY A 213 4.52 -17.14 -16.31
C GLY A 213 5.81 -16.48 -16.79
N ALA A 214 5.75 -15.28 -17.38
CA ALA A 214 6.93 -14.50 -17.75
C ALA A 214 7.47 -13.72 -16.54
N ALA A 215 8.79 -13.80 -16.34
CA ALA A 215 9.52 -13.20 -15.23
C ALA A 215 10.20 -11.89 -15.67
N TYR A 216 9.90 -10.79 -14.99
CA TYR A 216 10.44 -9.46 -15.24
C TYR A 216 11.21 -8.95 -14.03
N GLU A 217 12.50 -8.68 -14.19
CA GLU A 217 13.32 -8.16 -13.12
C GLU A 217 13.03 -6.66 -12.91
N VAL A 218 12.70 -6.27 -11.67
CA VAL A 218 12.47 -4.87 -11.31
C VAL A 218 13.49 -4.45 -10.25
N ARG A 219 14.24 -3.38 -10.55
CA ARG A 219 15.21 -2.78 -9.62
C ARG A 219 14.50 -1.99 -8.53
N VAL A 220 14.93 -2.17 -7.30
CA VAL A 220 14.37 -1.58 -6.09
C VAL A 220 15.41 -0.76 -5.36
#